data_AF-A0AAD9ZFQ5-F1
#
_entry.id   AF-A0AAD9ZFQ5-F1
#
_cell.length_a   1.000
_cell.length_b   1.000
_cell.length_c   1.000
_cell.angle_alpha   90.00
_cell.angle_beta   90.00
_cell.angle_gamma   90.00
#
_symmetry.space_group_name_H-M   'P 1'
#
loop_
_entity.id
_entity.type
_entity.pdbx_description
1 polymer ?
#
loop_
_entity_poly.entity_id
_entity_poly.type
_entity_poly.pdbx_seq_one_letter_code
_entity_poly.pdbx_strand_id
1 'polypeptide(L)'
;MANQDILPPEILQNIFSYLATYQPTLHSCTLVSNSWYKSSVAFLYNSPAIDGKNFDGFVKAICPSVNAHVRVNGLAALVRKLDMSLLVHNGSKSLTARLLGRVKGNLEEFVAPQASFAYA
;
A
#
# COMPACT_ATOMS: atom_id res chain seq x y z
N MET A 1 6.71 -27.17 22.46
CA MET A 1 7.42 -26.79 21.21
C MET A 1 6.32 -26.50 20.19
N ALA A 2 5.94 -25.23 20.04
CA ALA A 2 4.69 -24.86 19.41
C ALA A 2 4.72 -25.13 17.89
N ASN A 3 3.70 -25.83 17.38
CA ASN A 3 3.47 -26.05 15.95
C ASN A 3 3.36 -24.70 15.24
N GLN A 4 4.44 -24.26 14.62
CA GLN A 4 4.47 -23.05 13.82
C GLN A 4 3.82 -23.34 12.46
N ASP A 5 2.67 -22.71 12.21
CA ASP A 5 2.02 -22.54 10.91
C ASP A 5 2.10 -23.76 9.96
N ILE A 6 1.20 -24.72 10.16
CA ILE A 6 1.10 -25.98 9.36
C ILE A 6 0.66 -25.74 7.90
N LEU A 7 0.17 -24.54 7.58
CA LEU A 7 -0.31 -24.23 6.23
C LEU A 7 0.82 -23.73 5.30
N PRO A 8 0.95 -24.32 4.10
CA PRO A 8 1.81 -23.77 3.05
C PRO A 8 1.40 -22.33 2.68
N PRO A 9 2.37 -21.46 2.34
CA PRO A 9 2.10 -20.06 2.00
C PRO A 9 1.17 -19.91 0.78
N GLU A 10 1.17 -20.86 -0.15
CA GLU A 10 0.29 -20.87 -1.33
C GLU A 10 -1.18 -20.98 -0.93
N ILE A 11 -1.48 -21.73 0.14
CA ILE A 11 -2.86 -21.86 0.64
C ILE A 11 -3.29 -20.55 1.30
N LEU A 12 -2.40 -19.89 2.04
CA LEU A 12 -2.68 -18.57 2.60
C LEU A 12 -2.91 -17.54 1.50
N GLN A 13 -2.08 -17.53 0.45
CA GLN A 13 -2.26 -16.66 -0.71
C GLN A 13 -3.60 -16.92 -1.41
N ASN A 14 -3.98 -18.18 -1.60
CA ASN A 14 -5.28 -18.53 -2.17
C ASN A 14 -6.43 -18.01 -1.30
N ILE A 15 -6.37 -18.14 0.03
CA ILE A 15 -7.37 -17.58 0.94
C ILE A 15 -7.45 -16.06 0.79
N PHE A 16 -6.30 -15.37 0.80
CA PHE A 16 -6.27 -13.91 0.68
C PHE A 16 -6.71 -13.40 -0.69
N SER A 17 -6.66 -14.22 -1.73
CA SER A 17 -7.21 -13.86 -3.04
C SER A 17 -8.72 -13.58 -2.98
N TYR A 18 -9.48 -14.31 -2.15
CA TYR A 18 -10.91 -14.07 -1.91
C TYR A 18 -11.18 -12.84 -1.02
N LEU A 19 -10.17 -12.36 -0.30
CA LEU A 19 -10.24 -11.21 0.60
C LEU A 19 -9.65 -9.94 0.00
N ALA A 20 -9.13 -9.99 -1.24
CA ALA A 20 -8.38 -8.91 -1.87
C ALA A 20 -9.11 -7.56 -1.89
N THR A 21 -10.44 -7.58 -1.95
CA THR A 21 -11.28 -6.38 -1.97
C THR A 21 -11.53 -5.78 -0.57
N TYR A 22 -11.31 -6.54 0.51
CA TYR A 22 -11.66 -6.16 1.88
C TYR A 22 -10.44 -5.72 2.69
N GLN A 23 -10.06 -4.44 2.52
CA GLN A 23 -8.88 -3.83 3.15
C GLN A 23 -8.83 -3.95 4.69
N PRO A 24 -9.93 -3.73 5.46
CA PRO A 24 -9.89 -3.90 6.91
C PRO A 24 -9.59 -5.34 7.32
N THR A 25 -10.14 -6.32 6.60
CA THR A 25 -9.90 -7.74 6.86
C THR A 25 -8.45 -8.12 6.57
N LEU A 26 -7.91 -7.68 5.43
CA LEU A 26 -6.48 -7.88 5.11
C LEU A 26 -5.58 -7.26 6.17
N HIS A 27 -5.92 -6.07 6.66
CA HIS A 27 -5.19 -5.44 7.75
C HIS A 27 -5.24 -6.30 9.03
N SER A 28 -6.40 -6.79 9.45
CA SER A 28 -6.50 -7.71 10.59
C SER A 28 -5.66 -8.98 10.39
N CYS A 29 -5.64 -9.55 9.18
CA CYS A 29 -4.81 -10.71 8.84
C CYS A 29 -3.31 -10.44 9.04
N THR A 30 -2.84 -9.23 8.74
CA THR A 30 -1.42 -8.87 8.94
C THR A 30 -0.98 -8.86 10.40
N LEU A 31 -1.93 -8.84 11.35
CA LEU A 31 -1.66 -8.77 12.79
C LEU A 31 -1.69 -10.13 13.50
N VAL A 32 -2.02 -11.22 12.79
CA VAL A 32 -2.21 -12.56 13.38
C VAL A 32 -0.87 -13.24 13.68
N SER A 33 -0.01 -13.40 12.68
CA SER A 33 1.30 -14.06 12.81
C SER A 33 2.27 -13.57 11.73
N ASN A 34 3.57 -13.92 11.86
CA ASN A 34 4.57 -13.57 10.86
C ASN A 34 4.28 -14.21 9.49
N SER A 35 3.77 -15.45 9.45
CA SER A 35 3.40 -16.14 8.21
C SER A 35 2.21 -15.47 7.52
N TRP A 36 1.19 -15.10 8.30
CA TRP A 36 0.03 -14.36 7.81
C TRP A 36 0.42 -12.98 7.30
N TYR A 37 1.28 -12.25 8.03
CA TYR A 37 1.82 -10.97 7.58
C TYR A 37 2.49 -11.09 6.21
N LYS A 38 3.46 -12.01 6.05
CA LYS A 38 4.21 -12.20 4.80
C LYS A 38 3.30 -12.53 3.61
N SER A 39 2.24 -13.30 3.86
CA SER A 39 1.33 -13.77 2.81
C SER A 39 0.22 -12.76 2.48
N SER A 40 -0.22 -11.93 3.44
CA SER A 40 -1.33 -10.97 3.25
C SER A 40 -0.86 -9.56 2.86
N VAL A 41 0.36 -9.15 3.24
CA VAL A 41 0.85 -7.78 3.01
C VAL A 41 0.89 -7.40 1.53
N ALA A 42 1.17 -8.36 0.64
CA ALA A 42 1.14 -8.16 -0.80
C ALA A 42 -0.26 -7.78 -1.29
N PHE A 43 -1.31 -8.46 -0.81
CA PHE A 43 -2.70 -8.14 -1.16
C PHE A 43 -3.13 -6.79 -0.60
N LEU A 44 -2.73 -6.47 0.64
CA LEU A 44 -3.04 -5.18 1.28
C LEU A 44 -2.46 -4.02 0.48
N TYR A 45 -1.18 -4.10 0.11
CA TYR A 45 -0.49 -3.06 -0.65
C TYR A 45 -0.72 -3.10 -2.16
N ASN A 46 -1.34 -4.15 -2.71
CA ASN A 46 -1.65 -4.24 -4.14
C ASN A 46 -2.54 -3.09 -4.62
N SER A 47 -3.58 -2.78 -3.85
CA SER A 47 -4.52 -1.69 -4.11
C SER A 47 -4.96 -1.06 -2.78
N PRO A 48 -4.08 -0.30 -2.10
CA PRO A 48 -4.35 0.27 -0.79
C PRO A 48 -5.55 1.22 -0.86
N ALA A 49 -6.48 1.09 0.09
CA ALA A 49 -7.55 2.06 0.27
C ALA A 49 -7.01 3.28 1.02
N ILE A 50 -6.66 4.33 0.27
CA ILE A 50 -6.05 5.55 0.83
C ILE A 50 -7.11 6.65 0.92
N ASP A 51 -7.19 7.27 2.09
CA ASP A 51 -8.00 8.45 2.35
C ASP A 51 -7.15 9.54 3.03
N GLY A 52 -7.74 10.71 3.26
CA GLY A 52 -7.01 11.80 3.90
C GLY A 52 -6.52 11.49 5.32
N LYS A 53 -7.10 10.51 6.02
CA LYS A 53 -6.74 10.15 7.41
C LYS A 53 -5.53 9.22 7.46
N ASN A 54 -5.41 8.29 6.51
CA ASN A 54 -4.34 7.29 6.50
C ASN A 54 -3.18 7.63 5.54
N PHE A 55 -3.33 8.66 4.71
CA PHE A 55 -2.33 9.05 3.70
C PHE A 55 -0.94 9.31 4.28
N ASP A 56 -0.82 10.04 5.39
CA ASP A 56 0.49 10.32 6.00
C ASP A 56 1.20 9.05 6.47
N GLY A 57 0.45 8.11 7.06
CA GLY A 57 0.97 6.80 7.45
C GLY A 57 1.45 5.98 6.26
N PHE A 58 0.68 5.97 5.17
CA PHE A 58 1.05 5.31 3.92
C PHE A 58 2.32 5.93 3.32
N VAL A 59 2.38 7.26 3.23
CA VAL A 59 3.54 7.97 2.71
C VAL A 59 4.79 7.67 3.54
N LYS A 60 4.69 7.64 4.88
CA LYS A 60 5.81 7.26 5.75
C LYS A 60 6.27 5.82 5.52
N ALA A 61 5.34 4.90 5.27
CA ALA A 61 5.67 3.50 5.00
C ALA A 61 6.40 3.29 3.66
N ILE A 62 5.99 4.02 2.62
CA ILE A 62 6.55 3.93 1.25
C ILE A 62 7.79 4.81 1.07
N CYS A 63 7.79 6.00 1.66
CA CYS A 63 8.83 7.02 1.59
C CYS A 63 9.43 7.27 2.98
N PRO A 64 10.20 6.33 3.56
CA PRO A 64 10.73 6.47 4.92
C PRO A 64 11.75 7.62 5.06
N SER A 65 12.31 8.09 3.95
CA SER A 65 13.14 9.30 3.95
C SER A 65 12.89 10.18 2.73
N VAL A 66 13.22 11.46 2.91
CA VAL A 66 13.20 12.48 1.85
C VAL A 66 14.19 12.16 0.74
N ASN A 67 15.32 11.56 1.09
CA ASN A 67 16.40 11.23 0.17
C ASN A 67 15.99 10.03 -0.69
N ALA A 68 15.86 10.25 -2.00
CA ALA A 68 15.46 9.22 -2.97
C ALA A 68 16.39 7.99 -2.97
N HIS A 69 17.67 8.18 -2.66
CA HIS A 69 18.68 7.11 -2.59
C HIS A 69 18.61 6.22 -1.34
N VAL A 70 17.91 6.65 -0.30
CA VAL A 70 17.79 5.86 0.93
C VAL A 70 16.85 4.69 0.69
N ARG A 71 17.32 3.52 1.17
CA ARG A 71 16.75 2.17 1.06
C ARG A 71 15.27 2.14 0.73
N VAL A 72 14.96 1.67 -0.47
CA VAL A 72 13.61 1.33 -0.90
C VAL A 72 13.10 0.22 0.01
N ASN A 73 12.01 0.48 0.74
CA ASN A 73 11.31 -0.56 1.49
C ASN A 73 10.57 -1.46 0.47
N GLY A 74 10.57 -2.78 0.69
CA GLY A 74 9.92 -3.75 -0.21
C GLY A 74 8.43 -3.48 -0.43
N LEU A 75 7.78 -2.74 0.48
CA LEU A 75 6.38 -2.35 0.38
C LEU A 75 6.08 -1.48 -0.86
N ALA A 76 7.01 -0.63 -1.29
CA ALA A 76 6.82 0.20 -2.48
C ALA A 76 6.64 -0.63 -3.75
N ALA A 77 7.30 -1.79 -3.81
CA ALA A 77 7.20 -2.72 -4.93
C ALA A 77 5.88 -3.52 -4.93
N LEU A 78 5.12 -3.50 -3.84
CA LEU A 78 3.83 -4.21 -3.76
C LEU A 78 2.68 -3.38 -4.34
N VAL A 79 2.88 -2.07 -4.54
CA VAL A 79 1.83 -1.16 -5.02
C VAL A 79 1.63 -1.31 -6.52
N ARG A 80 0.49 -1.87 -6.93
CA ARG A 80 0.07 -2.00 -8.34
C ARG A 80 -0.95 -0.94 -8.73
N LYS A 81 -1.87 -0.62 -7.83
CA LYS A 81 -2.90 0.40 -8.04
C LYS A 81 -2.76 1.51 -7.02
N LEU A 82 -2.64 2.75 -7.46
CA LEU A 82 -2.59 3.92 -6.58
C LEU A 82 -3.73 4.87 -6.96
N ASP A 83 -4.80 4.83 -6.17
CA ASP A 83 -5.90 5.78 -6.29
C ASP A 83 -5.71 6.93 -5.31
N MET A 84 -5.52 8.14 -5.84
CA MET A 84 -5.41 9.37 -5.06
C MET A 84 -6.62 10.29 -5.24
N SER A 85 -7.70 9.85 -5.88
CA SER A 85 -8.88 10.69 -6.19
C SER A 85 -9.48 11.38 -4.96
N LEU A 86 -9.45 10.73 -3.80
CA LEU A 86 -9.94 11.24 -2.52
C LEU A 86 -8.97 12.21 -1.81
N LEU A 87 -7.80 12.50 -2.39
CA LEU A 87 -6.70 13.24 -1.76
C LEU A 87 -6.57 14.68 -2.25
N VAL A 88 -7.69 15.38 -2.44
CA VAL A 88 -7.76 16.76 -3.00
C VAL A 88 -6.90 17.77 -2.23
N HIS A 89 -6.80 17.61 -0.91
CA HIS A 89 -6.05 18.51 -0.03
C HIS A 89 -4.83 17.83 0.61
N ASN A 90 -4.55 16.57 0.25
CA ASN A 90 -3.58 15.74 0.93
C ASN A 90 -2.33 15.56 0.05
N GLY A 91 -1.27 16.28 0.42
CA GLY A 91 0.06 16.14 -0.17
C GLY A 91 0.44 17.28 -1.12
N SER A 92 1.70 17.72 -1.01
CA SER A 92 2.27 18.68 -1.95
C SER A 92 2.58 17.99 -3.28
N LYS A 93 2.67 18.77 -4.38
CA LYS A 93 3.14 18.27 -5.68
C LYS A 93 4.47 17.52 -5.58
N SER A 94 5.39 18.01 -4.74
CA SER A 94 6.68 17.38 -4.46
C SER A 94 6.56 16.04 -3.74
N LEU A 95 5.60 15.90 -2.82
CA LEU A 95 5.34 14.64 -2.11
C LEU A 95 4.78 13.59 -3.05
N THR A 96 3.82 13.98 -3.89
CA THR A 96 3.21 13.09 -4.90
C THR A 96 4.24 12.62 -5.91
N ALA A 97 5.08 13.53 -6.43
CA ALA A 97 6.18 13.17 -7.33
C ALA A 97 7.16 12.18 -6.68
N ARG A 98 7.49 12.38 -5.40
CA ARG A 98 8.36 11.47 -4.65
C ARG A 98 7.71 10.10 -4.46
N LEU A 99 6.44 10.07 -4.06
CA LEU A 99 5.67 8.84 -3.88
C LEU A 99 5.61 8.03 -5.18
N LEU A 100 5.22 8.68 -6.28
CA LEU A 100 5.21 8.09 -7.62
C LEU A 100 6.60 7.57 -8.02
N GLY A 101 7.65 8.34 -7.74
CA GLY A 101 9.03 7.91 -7.96
C GLY A 101 9.42 6.61 -7.24
N ARG A 102 8.79 6.30 -6.10
CA ARG A 102 9.03 5.06 -5.34
C ARG A 102 8.22 3.88 -5.86
N VAL A 103 6.97 4.08 -6.28
CA VAL A 103 6.06 2.99 -6.68
C VAL A 103 6.06 2.70 -8.18
N LYS A 104 6.60 3.61 -9.02
CA LYS A 104 6.56 3.52 -10.49
C LYS A 104 7.09 2.21 -11.09
N GLY A 105 7.92 1.45 -10.36
CA GLY A 105 8.50 0.22 -10.87
C GLY A 105 7.48 -0.88 -11.13
N ASN A 106 6.40 -0.94 -10.34
CA ASN A 106 5.36 -1.97 -10.42
C ASN A 106 3.95 -1.37 -10.55
N LEU A 107 3.84 -0.06 -10.73
CA LEU A 107 2.55 0.63 -10.82
C LEU A 107 1.88 0.32 -12.16
N GLU A 108 0.67 -0.23 -12.09
CA GLU A 108 -0.18 -0.59 -13.23
C GLU A 108 -1.31 0.44 -13.44
N GLU A 109 -1.84 0.99 -12.34
CA GLU A 109 -2.94 1.94 -12.37
C GLU A 109 -2.66 3.13 -11.45
N PHE A 110 -2.90 4.35 -11.95
CA PHE A 110 -2.76 5.59 -11.19
C PHE A 110 -3.95 6.50 -11.42
N VAL A 111 -4.64 6.87 -10.35
CA VAL A 111 -5.69 7.90 -10.38
C VAL A 111 -5.13 9.13 -9.67
N ALA A 112 -4.98 10.21 -10.43
CA ALA A 112 -4.46 11.47 -9.91
C ALA A 112 -5.42 12.08 -8.88
N PRO A 113 -4.90 12.83 -7.87
CA PRO A 113 -5.76 13.60 -6.98
C PRO A 113 -6.57 14.61 -7.78
N GLN A 114 -7.86 14.76 -7.45
CA GLN A 114 -8.64 15.80 -8.10
C GLN A 114 -8.04 17.16 -7.75
N ALA A 115 -7.72 17.95 -8.78
CA ALA A 115 -7.38 19.34 -8.58
C ALA A 115 -8.65 20.05 -8.08
N SER A 116 -8.55 20.78 -6.98
CA SER A 116 -9.49 21.88 -6.75
C SER A 116 -9.31 22.86 -7.90
N PHE A 117 -10.15 22.75 -8.93
CA PHE A 117 -10.36 23.84 -9.87
C PHE A 117 -11.03 24.97 -9.08
N ALA A 118 -10.22 25.86 -8.52
CA ALA A 118 -10.68 27.23 -8.35
C ALA A 118 -10.96 27.74 -9.77
N TYR A 119 -12.23 27.93 -10.11
CA TYR A 119 -12.60 28.69 -11.30
C TYR A 119 -11.94 30.07 -11.23
N ALA A 120 -11.51 30.53 -12.40
CA ALA A 120 -10.86 31.81 -12.66
C ALA A 120 -11.64 33.01 -12.09
#